data_AF-A0A6L6BBE5-F1
#
_entry.id   AF-A0A6L6BBE5-F1
#
_cell.length_a   1.000
_cell.length_b   1.000
_cell.length_c   1.000
_cell.angle_alpha   90.00
_cell.angle_beta   90.00
_cell.angle_gamma   90.00
#
_symmetry.space_group_name_H-M   'P 1'
#
loop_
_entity.id
_entity.type
_entity.pdbx_description
1 polymer ?
#
loop_
_entity_poly.entity_id
_entity_poly.type
_entity_poly.pdbx_seq_one_letter_code
_entity_poly.pdbx_strand_id
1 'polypeptide(L)'
;MPAVTVSDITVLPRIDIPAGTIGNGSARPVKQILTAPQGFEGEGFPVRRAFAGIDLADLDPFIHLDQMGEVEYAPGEPKGTPWHP
;
A
#
# COMPACT_ATOMS: atom_id res chain seq x y z
N MET A 1 -31.94 -11.59 -9.38
CA MET A 1 -31.09 -11.68 -10.58
C MET A 1 -31.23 -13.08 -11.15
N PRO A 2 -31.46 -13.27 -12.46
CA PRO A 2 -31.52 -14.61 -13.06
C PRO A 2 -30.13 -15.25 -13.09
N ALA A 3 -30.09 -16.58 -13.05
CA ALA A 3 -28.85 -17.33 -13.17
C ALA A 3 -28.31 -17.24 -14.60
N VAL A 4 -27.02 -16.93 -14.75
CA VAL A 4 -26.31 -16.91 -16.04
C VAL A 4 -25.63 -18.27 -16.21
N THR A 5 -25.94 -18.97 -17.30
CA THR A 5 -25.29 -20.24 -17.65
C THR A 5 -24.32 -19.99 -18.80
N VAL A 6 -23.09 -20.47 -18.67
CA VAL A 6 -22.05 -20.38 -19.71
C VAL A 6 -21.82 -21.74 -20.35
N SER A 7 -21.42 -21.76 -21.63
CA SER A 7 -21.18 -22.99 -22.38
C SER A 7 -19.94 -23.77 -21.91
N ASP A 8 -18.96 -23.08 -21.31
CA ASP A 8 -17.74 -23.68 -20.76
C ASP A 8 -17.27 -22.85 -19.56
N ILE A 9 -17.24 -23.48 -18.37
CA ILE A 9 -16.85 -22.83 -17.11
C ILE A 9 -15.33 -22.69 -16.93
N THR A 10 -14.54 -23.30 -17.82
CA THR A 10 -13.07 -23.25 -17.77
C THR A 10 -12.49 -22.11 -18.61
N VAL A 11 -13.33 -21.46 -19.42
CA VAL A 11 -12.93 -20.35 -20.29
C VAL A 11 -13.37 -19.04 -19.67
N LEU A 12 -12.40 -18.22 -19.28
CA LEU A 12 -12.63 -16.82 -18.92
C LEU A 12 -12.25 -15.93 -20.12
N PRO A 13 -13.13 -15.00 -20.56
CA PRO A 13 -12.75 -13.98 -21.53
C PRO A 13 -11.54 -13.21 -21.01
N ARG A 14 -10.46 -13.16 -21.78
CA ARG A 14 -9.34 -12.25 -21.46
C ARG A 14 -9.80 -10.84 -21.72
N ILE A 15 -9.74 -10.00 -20.70
CA ILE A 15 -9.97 -8.56 -20.85
C ILE A 15 -8.66 -7.96 -21.37
N ASP A 16 -8.75 -7.21 -22.47
CA ASP A 16 -7.60 -6.46 -22.95
C ASP A 16 -7.14 -5.49 -21.87
N ILE A 17 -5.84 -5.50 -21.60
CA ILE A 17 -5.18 -4.60 -20.66
C ILE A 17 -5.41 -3.16 -21.13
N PRO A 18 -6.19 -2.32 -20.42
CA PRO A 18 -6.52 -0.98 -20.88
C PRO A 18 -5.26 -0.16 -21.16
N ALA A 19 -5.26 0.64 -22.23
CA ALA A 19 -4.15 1.54 -22.52
C ALA A 19 -3.83 2.41 -21.29
N GLY A 20 -2.61 2.30 -20.75
CA GLY A 20 -2.17 2.99 -19.53
C GLY A 20 -2.14 2.16 -18.25
N THR A 21 -2.49 0.87 -18.29
CA THR A 21 -2.18 -0.07 -17.19
C THR A 21 -0.72 -0.53 -17.27
N ILE A 22 -0.12 -0.75 -16.09
CA ILE A 22 1.31 -1.02 -15.92
C ILE A 22 1.69 -2.28 -16.72
N GLY A 23 2.37 -2.09 -17.84
CA GLY A 23 2.75 -3.16 -18.78
C GLY A 23 2.73 -2.73 -20.25
N ASN A 24 1.74 -1.93 -20.67
CA ASN A 24 1.58 -1.48 -22.07
C ASN A 24 1.71 0.05 -22.25
N GLY A 25 1.98 0.80 -21.18
CA GLY A 25 2.19 2.26 -21.21
C GLY A 25 3.63 2.66 -20.92
N SER A 26 4.05 3.84 -21.42
CA SER A 26 5.32 4.46 -21.00
C SER A 26 5.36 4.58 -19.46
N ALA A 27 6.52 4.31 -18.86
CA ALA A 27 6.71 4.51 -17.43
C ALA A 27 6.35 5.96 -17.06
N ARG A 28 5.59 6.14 -15.97
CA ARG A 28 5.26 7.47 -15.46
C ARG A 28 6.53 8.12 -14.89
N PRO A 29 6.78 9.42 -15.13
CA PRO A 29 7.92 10.11 -14.54
C PRO A 29 7.77 10.22 -13.03
N VAL A 30 8.90 10.23 -12.31
CA VAL A 30 8.92 10.50 -10.87
C VAL A 30 8.58 11.97 -10.64
N LYS A 31 7.50 12.24 -9.91
CA LYS A 31 7.06 13.61 -9.57
C LYS A 31 7.91 14.23 -8.45
N GLN A 32 8.22 13.45 -7.42
CA GLN A 32 8.94 13.91 -6.24
C GLN A 32 9.68 12.76 -5.55
N ILE A 33 10.81 13.08 -4.90
CA ILE A 33 11.53 12.20 -3.98
C ILE A 33 11.65 12.95 -2.65
N LEU A 34 11.23 12.31 -1.57
CA LEU A 34 11.29 12.86 -0.21
C LEU A 34 11.86 11.82 0.76
N THR A 35 12.56 12.29 1.79
CA THR A 35 13.01 11.43 2.89
C THR A 35 11.92 11.36 3.93
N ALA A 36 11.39 10.17 4.16
CA ALA A 36 10.36 9.93 5.17
C ALA A 36 10.89 10.26 6.57
N PRO A 37 10.22 11.14 7.35
CA PRO A 37 10.59 11.40 8.72
C PRO A 37 10.42 10.14 9.58
N GLN A 38 11.28 10.02 10.60
CA GLN A 38 11.23 8.93 11.56
C GLN A 38 10.39 9.32 12.78
N GLY A 39 9.67 8.35 13.34
CA GLY A 39 8.90 8.51 14.57
C GLY A 39 8.77 7.18 15.31
N PHE A 40 7.96 7.18 16.37
CA PHE A 40 7.58 6.00 17.12
C PHE A 40 6.06 5.84 17.14
N GLU A 41 5.57 4.62 17.00
CA GLU A 41 4.15 4.25 17.06
C GLU A 41 3.90 3.21 18.16
N GLY A 42 2.67 3.19 18.70
CA GLY A 42 2.29 2.31 19.81
C GLY A 42 3.23 2.45 21.01
N GLU A 43 3.68 1.32 21.55
CA GLU A 43 4.60 1.25 22.69
C GLU A 43 6.08 1.23 22.26
N GLY A 44 6.43 1.93 21.17
CA GLY A 44 7.82 2.19 20.79
C GLY A 44 8.30 1.55 19.49
N PHE A 45 7.40 1.26 18.54
CA PHE A 45 7.79 0.82 17.21
C PHE A 45 8.41 1.96 16.40
N PRO A 46 9.69 1.89 16.01
CA PRO A 46 10.26 2.90 15.14
C PRO A 46 9.69 2.76 13.73
N VAL A 47 9.15 3.85 13.21
CA VAL A 47 8.55 3.90 11.88
C VAL A 47 9.15 5.01 11.04
N ARG A 48 9.09 4.84 9.72
CA ARG A 48 9.26 5.92 8.74
C ARG A 48 7.93 6.23 8.08
N ARG A 49 7.47 7.49 8.19
CA ARG A 49 6.18 7.92 7.65
C ARG A 49 6.29 8.36 6.20
N ALA A 50 5.91 7.50 5.27
CA ALA A 50 6.12 7.72 3.85
C ALA A 50 5.29 8.88 3.29
N PHE A 51 4.06 9.06 3.79
CA PHE A 51 3.11 10.06 3.27
C PHE A 51 3.20 11.43 3.96
N ALA A 52 4.09 11.60 4.94
CA ALA A 52 4.24 12.87 5.62
C ALA A 52 4.66 13.97 4.64
N GLY A 53 3.83 15.01 4.52
CA GLY A 53 4.11 16.19 3.69
C GLY A 53 3.85 16.01 2.19
N ILE A 54 3.21 14.92 1.75
CA ILE A 54 2.73 14.76 0.37
C ILE A 54 1.32 15.35 0.27
N ASP A 55 0.99 15.98 -0.87
CA ASP A 55 -0.36 16.46 -1.14
C ASP A 55 -1.35 15.28 -1.19
N LEU A 56 -2.48 15.40 -0.48
CA LEU A 56 -3.51 14.37 -0.42
C LEU A 56 -4.09 14.05 -1.80
N ALA A 57 -4.15 15.01 -2.71
CA ALA A 57 -4.63 14.80 -4.08
C ALA A 57 -3.72 13.86 -4.89
N ASP A 58 -2.44 13.74 -4.51
CA ASP A 58 -1.49 12.80 -5.12
C ASP A 58 -1.52 11.41 -4.46
N LEU A 59 -2.16 11.28 -3.28
CA LEU A 59 -2.19 10.05 -2.49
C LEU A 59 -3.49 9.26 -2.63
N ASP A 60 -4.61 9.89 -2.99
CA ASP A 60 -5.91 9.23 -3.13
C ASP A 60 -5.81 7.90 -3.91
N PRO A 61 -6.24 6.74 -3.35
CA PRO A 61 -7.03 6.55 -2.12
C PRO A 61 -6.23 6.15 -0.87
N PHE A 62 -4.92 6.29 -0.89
CA PHE A 62 -4.05 5.92 0.22
C PHE A 62 -4.04 7.01 1.29
N ILE A 63 -4.25 6.61 2.54
CA ILE A 63 -4.39 7.54 3.68
C ILE A 63 -3.17 7.51 4.59
N HIS A 64 -2.54 6.33 4.74
CA HIS A 64 -1.45 6.13 5.67
C HIS A 64 -0.49 5.05 5.17
N LEU A 65 0.81 5.29 5.36
CA LEU A 65 1.85 4.31 5.11
C LEU A 65 3.04 4.60 6.02
N ASP A 66 3.26 3.68 6.95
CA ASP A 66 4.43 3.66 7.81
C ASP A 66 5.24 2.40 7.49
N GLN A 67 6.53 2.57 7.22
CA GLN A 67 7.47 1.46 7.15
C GLN A 67 8.00 1.18 8.56
N MET A 68 7.79 -0.03 9.05
CA MET A 68 8.45 -0.51 10.27
C MET A 68 9.96 -0.62 10.04
N GLY A 69 10.74 -0.06 10.97
CA GLY A 69 12.20 -0.11 10.91
C GLY A 69 12.74 -1.54 10.92
N GLU A 70 13.95 -1.72 10.41
CA GLU A 70 14.72 -2.97 10.55
C GLU A 70 15.19 -3.07 12.00
N VAL A 71 14.39 -3.72 12.84
CA VAL A 71 14.69 -3.89 14.27
C VAL A 71 14.67 -5.36 14.60
N GLU A 72 15.77 -5.84 15.18
CA GLU A 72 15.82 -7.12 15.85
C GLU A 72 15.28 -6.95 17.27
N TYR A 73 14.11 -7.53 17.53
CA TYR A 73 13.51 -7.55 18.87
C TYR A 73 13.94 -8.80 19.63
N ALA A 74 14.43 -8.64 20.87
CA ALA A 74 14.60 -9.76 21.78
C ALA A 74 13.23 -10.26 22.30
N PRO A 75 13.16 -11.50 22.86
CA PRO A 75 11.94 -11.99 23.46
C PRO A 75 11.38 -11.04 24.53
N GLY A 76 10.14 -10.58 24.35
CA GLY A 76 9.43 -9.68 25.28
C GLY A 76 9.68 -8.19 25.08
N GLU A 77 10.57 -7.78 24.17
CA GLU A 77 10.77 -6.37 23.81
C GLU A 77 9.66 -5.76 22.95
N PRO A 78 9.01 -6.46 22.00
CA PRO A 78 7.95 -5.83 21.23
C PRO A 78 6.71 -5.69 22.11
N LYS A 79 6.51 -4.50 22.68
CA LYS A 79 5.35 -4.17 23.52
C LYS A 79 4.04 -4.06 22.72
N GLY A 80 4.13 -3.90 21.41
CA GLY A 80 2.97 -3.88 20.54
C GLY A 80 2.30 -2.51 20.42
N THR A 81 1.15 -2.52 19.77
CA THR A 81 0.20 -1.40 19.76
C THR A 81 -0.86 -1.72 20.81
N PRO A 82 -1.03 -0.89 21.86
CA PRO A 82 -2.06 -1.12 22.87
C PRO A 82 -3.45 -1.00 22.23
N TRP A 83 -4.49 -1.38 22.97
CA TRP A 83 -5.85 -1.36 22.46
C TRP A 83 -6.20 0.00 21.85
N HIS A 84 -6.61 -0.03 20.59
CA HIS A 84 -7.15 1.10 19.84
C HIS A 84 -8.47 0.64 19.19
N PRO A 85 -9.39 1.57 18.85
CA PRO A 85 -10.59 1.25 18.07
C PRO A 85 -10.26 0.66 16.68
#